data_AF-A0A7W1BBL9-F1
#
_entry.id   AF-A0A7W1BBL9-F1
#
_cell.length_a   1.000
_cell.length_b   1.000
_cell.length_c   1.000
_cell.angle_alpha   90.00
_cell.angle_beta   90.00
_cell.angle_gamma   90.00
#
_symmetry.space_group_name_H-M   'P 1'
#
loop_
_entity.id
_entity.type
_entity.pdbx_description
1 polymer ?
#
loop_
_entity_poly.entity_id
_entity_poly.type
_entity_poly.pdbx_seq_one_letter_code
_entity_poly.pdbx_strand_id
1 'polypeptide(L)'
;MGKVAILRAASPMSASRLILIGSVLLLGLANPAAFAVGKPRSISTSRQFLVYGSDVALRGAMCDLAERTKSDLLRLLDLRDSWKTPLIINLDHPQANLPDAPAAGLAVSQLGYGLKLQLNLLLTKDVGSRAVQEELLRAILLEIMYRERANIAAGTPYVTPPDWLVAGVLGLTPGRAADGDAQLLQTIVASKKITPLEEIIRQRRVQLDASSGKFFDACSRALVQQLLDAPGGRGKLAQFILDLPAAPNDAMADLPAHFPDTIGRSPEKWWALSVARLSAADRYQVLSAAETAAQLARVLHLSIPGRDGTVREYSLGEYEKYRRLPAHKGVLRQLSQQLLLLSGRAHPFYRAVVQEEYELAELLVRGKTRRISERLARVTTYQAVIQRQASEIDDYLNWFEATQAKTMSGTFTQMLETARMAEGTQPRRRDPISVYLDSIEMEME
;
A
#
# COMPACT_ATOMS: atom_id res chain seq x y z
N MET A 1 -65.59 -28.90 54.72
CA MET A 1 -65.67 -28.47 56.14
C MET A 1 -65.17 -27.04 56.17
N GLY A 2 -66.00 -25.99 56.06
CA GLY A 2 -66.93 -25.45 57.07
C GLY A 2 -66.13 -24.58 58.06
N LYS A 3 -66.37 -23.30 58.34
CA LYS A 3 -67.46 -22.34 58.08
C LYS A 3 -66.90 -20.92 58.39
N VAL A 4 -67.18 -19.90 57.56
CA VAL A 4 -68.04 -18.70 57.86
C VAL A 4 -67.32 -17.59 58.65
N ALA A 5 -66.94 -16.47 58.03
CA ALA A 5 -67.70 -15.23 57.67
C ALA A 5 -67.82 -14.23 58.84
N ILE A 6 -67.64 -12.92 58.62
CA ILE A 6 -68.70 -11.90 58.40
C ILE A 6 -67.99 -10.64 57.81
N LEU A 7 -68.23 -10.13 56.58
CA LEU A 7 -69.36 -9.32 56.03
C LEU A 7 -69.54 -7.98 56.77
N ARG A 8 -69.38 -6.78 56.18
CA ARG A 8 -70.21 -6.04 55.19
C ARG A 8 -69.83 -4.55 55.39
N ALA A 9 -70.09 -3.52 54.59
CA ALA A 9 -70.64 -3.15 53.27
C ALA A 9 -70.43 -1.59 53.24
N ALA A 10 -70.60 -0.78 52.20
CA ALA A 10 -71.43 -0.81 51.00
C ALA A 10 -70.92 0.28 50.00
N SER A 11 -71.19 0.05 48.72
CA SER A 11 -71.12 0.97 47.57
C SER A 11 -72.36 1.93 47.55
N PRO A 12 -72.68 2.81 46.56
CA PRO A 12 -72.54 2.64 45.10
C PRO A 12 -72.31 3.89 44.18
N MET A 13 -71.96 3.59 42.92
CA MET A 13 -72.27 4.22 41.61
C MET A 13 -72.66 5.72 41.49
N SER A 14 -72.08 6.43 40.50
CA SER A 14 -72.82 6.96 39.31
C SER A 14 -71.97 7.83 38.35
N ALA A 15 -72.15 7.50 37.07
CA ALA A 15 -71.98 8.18 35.78
C ALA A 15 -71.80 9.73 35.64
N SER A 16 -70.90 10.08 34.70
CA SER A 16 -71.07 11.00 33.54
C SER A 16 -71.10 12.54 33.71
N ARG A 17 -70.13 13.23 33.07
CA ARG A 17 -70.25 14.24 31.97
C ARG A 17 -69.13 15.31 31.99
N LEU A 18 -68.66 15.61 30.78
CA LEU A 18 -67.76 16.71 30.40
C LEU A 18 -68.24 18.09 30.88
N ILE A 19 -67.30 19.03 31.13
CA ILE A 19 -67.05 20.22 30.27
C ILE A 19 -65.81 21.02 30.75
N LEU A 20 -65.04 21.39 29.72
CA LEU A 20 -63.94 22.34 29.46
C LEU A 20 -63.72 23.59 30.36
N ILE A 21 -62.51 24.14 30.18
CA ILE A 21 -61.91 25.46 30.54
C ILE A 21 -60.94 25.30 31.72
N GLY A 22 -59.62 25.51 31.63
CA GLY A 22 -58.78 26.20 30.66
C GLY A 22 -57.71 26.94 31.47
N SER A 23 -56.44 26.53 31.37
CA SER A 23 -55.25 27.38 31.57
C SER A 23 -53.99 26.53 31.48
N VAL A 24 -53.23 26.85 30.44
CA VAL A 24 -51.90 26.35 30.11
C VAL A 24 -50.91 26.77 31.21
N LEU A 25 -50.23 25.80 31.82
CA LEU A 25 -48.93 26.03 32.44
C LEU A 25 -47.94 25.05 31.80
N LEU A 26 -47.21 25.57 30.81
CA LEU A 26 -46.08 24.95 30.16
C LEU A 26 -44.95 24.74 31.18
N LEU A 27 -44.67 23.49 31.52
CA LEU A 27 -43.44 23.10 32.20
C LEU A 27 -42.89 21.82 31.58
N GLY A 28 -41.93 22.05 30.67
CA GLY A 28 -40.76 21.21 30.40
C GLY A 28 -40.93 19.69 30.37
N LEU A 29 -41.25 19.16 29.19
CA LEU A 29 -40.80 17.82 28.79
C LEU A 29 -40.03 17.93 27.47
N ALA A 30 -38.85 18.55 27.55
CA ALA A 30 -37.80 18.31 26.58
C ALA A 30 -36.97 17.12 27.10
N ASN A 31 -37.29 15.92 26.64
CA ASN A 31 -36.28 14.87 26.53
C ASN A 31 -36.73 13.85 25.48
N PRO A 32 -36.48 14.08 24.17
CA PRO A 32 -36.37 12.94 23.30
C PRO A 32 -35.15 12.17 23.78
N ALA A 33 -35.36 10.91 24.14
CA ALA A 33 -34.27 9.97 24.40
C ALA A 33 -33.18 10.19 23.36
N ALA A 34 -32.02 10.64 23.82
CA ALA A 34 -30.82 10.73 23.01
C ALA A 34 -30.46 9.29 22.63
N PHE A 35 -31.03 8.80 21.53
CA PHE A 35 -30.38 7.76 20.75
C PHE A 35 -28.98 8.31 20.49
N ALA A 36 -27.96 7.65 21.04
CA ALA A 36 -26.60 7.91 20.66
C ALA A 36 -26.57 7.89 19.14
N VAL A 37 -26.38 9.06 18.52
CA VAL A 37 -26.32 9.18 17.07
C VAL A 37 -25.17 8.29 16.66
N GLY A 38 -25.49 7.13 16.06
CA GLY A 38 -24.49 6.17 15.65
C GLY A 38 -23.48 6.88 14.76
N LYS A 39 -22.19 6.60 14.97
CA LYS A 39 -21.11 7.18 14.17
C LYS A 39 -21.47 7.09 12.67
N PRO A 40 -21.37 8.18 11.89
CA PRO A 40 -21.80 8.16 10.51
C PRO A 40 -21.02 7.09 9.74
N ARG A 41 -21.72 6.41 8.82
CA ARG A 41 -21.18 5.26 8.09
C ARG A 41 -21.35 5.38 6.59
N SER A 42 -20.42 4.77 5.86
CA SER A 42 -20.51 4.52 4.42
C SER A 42 -20.44 3.01 4.18
N ILE A 43 -21.12 2.54 3.13
CA ILE A 43 -21.11 1.14 2.72
C ILE A 43 -20.46 1.08 1.35
N SER A 44 -19.53 0.15 1.19
CA SER A 44 -18.83 -0.12 -0.07
C SER A 44 -19.75 -0.70 -1.15
N THR A 45 -19.30 -0.72 -2.41
CA THR A 45 -20.10 -1.15 -3.56
C THR A 45 -20.50 -2.62 -3.48
N SER A 46 -19.60 -3.50 -3.03
CA SER A 46 -19.90 -4.91 -2.79
C SER A 46 -20.73 -5.16 -1.53
N ARG A 47 -20.91 -4.13 -0.69
CA ARG A 47 -21.52 -4.17 0.64
C ARG A 47 -20.77 -4.99 1.68
N GLN A 48 -19.58 -5.50 1.36
CA GLN A 48 -18.75 -6.23 2.31
C GLN A 48 -18.16 -5.31 3.38
N PHE A 49 -17.72 -4.11 3.00
CA PHE A 49 -17.07 -3.17 3.91
C PHE A 49 -18.05 -2.12 4.41
N LEU A 50 -18.12 -1.97 5.73
CA LEU A 50 -18.87 -0.93 6.44
C LEU A 50 -17.88 -0.02 7.15
N VAL A 51 -17.74 1.21 6.65
CA VAL A 51 -16.77 2.18 7.17
C VAL A 51 -17.48 3.18 8.07
N TYR A 52 -17.03 3.33 9.31
CA TYR A 52 -17.53 4.27 10.30
C TYR A 52 -16.49 5.36 10.56
N GLY A 53 -16.87 6.63 10.47
CA GLY A 53 -15.93 7.76 10.51
C GLY A 53 -16.68 9.08 10.50
N SER A 54 -16.13 10.14 11.07
CA SER A 54 -16.74 11.49 10.99
C SER A 54 -16.73 12.05 9.56
N ASP A 55 -15.61 11.90 8.86
CA ASP A 55 -15.37 12.47 7.51
C ASP A 55 -15.92 11.60 6.37
N VAL A 56 -16.82 12.17 5.56
CA VAL A 56 -17.45 11.49 4.40
C VAL A 56 -16.43 11.14 3.31
N ALA A 57 -15.52 12.05 2.99
CA ALA A 57 -14.54 11.87 1.92
C ALA A 57 -13.56 10.76 2.27
N LEU A 58 -13.08 10.75 3.52
CA LEU A 58 -12.20 9.71 4.02
C LEU A 58 -12.89 8.34 4.07
N ARG A 59 -14.16 8.28 4.49
CA ARG A 59 -14.95 7.04 4.43
C ARG A 59 -15.09 6.52 3.00
N GLY A 60 -15.32 7.41 2.04
CA GLY A 60 -15.38 7.07 0.61
C GLY A 60 -14.07 6.49 0.10
N ALA A 61 -12.95 7.18 0.35
CA ALA A 61 -11.61 6.73 -0.03
C ALA A 61 -11.26 5.37 0.59
N MET A 62 -11.65 5.11 1.84
CA MET A 62 -11.46 3.82 2.50
C MET A 62 -12.29 2.70 1.86
N CYS A 63 -13.55 2.97 1.50
CA CYS A 63 -14.36 2.02 0.73
C CYS A 63 -13.67 1.66 -0.59
N ASP A 64 -13.19 2.65 -1.34
CA ASP A 64 -12.53 2.43 -2.62
C ASP A 64 -11.23 1.64 -2.46
N LEU A 65 -10.42 1.97 -1.45
CA LEU A 65 -9.19 1.22 -1.14
C LEU A 65 -9.49 -0.24 -0.81
N ALA A 66 -10.53 -0.51 -0.01
CA ALA A 66 -10.93 -1.86 0.37
C ALA A 66 -11.43 -2.68 -0.81
N GLU A 67 -12.26 -2.08 -1.67
CA GLU A 67 -12.74 -2.74 -2.89
C GLU A 67 -11.62 -3.01 -3.90
N ARG A 68 -10.70 -2.07 -4.09
CA ARG A 68 -9.51 -2.28 -4.94
C ARG A 68 -8.64 -3.40 -4.39
N THR A 69 -8.30 -3.36 -3.10
CA THR A 69 -7.46 -4.39 -2.44
C THR A 69 -8.08 -5.78 -2.57
N LYS A 70 -9.39 -5.90 -2.36
CA LYS A 70 -10.11 -7.16 -2.55
C LYS A 70 -10.10 -7.60 -4.00
N SER A 71 -10.44 -6.71 -4.93
CA SER A 71 -10.51 -7.01 -6.36
C SER A 71 -9.16 -7.47 -6.91
N ASP A 72 -8.06 -6.90 -6.43
CA ASP A 72 -6.70 -7.30 -6.79
C ASP A 72 -6.37 -8.70 -6.28
N LEU A 73 -6.67 -8.98 -5.00
CA LEU A 73 -6.47 -10.30 -4.42
C LEU A 73 -7.29 -11.38 -5.13
N LEU A 74 -8.58 -11.14 -5.37
CA LEU A 74 -9.46 -12.08 -6.04
C LEU A 74 -8.99 -12.37 -7.47
N ARG A 75 -8.57 -11.33 -8.22
CA ARG A 75 -7.99 -11.50 -9.56
C ARG A 75 -6.68 -12.27 -9.55
N LEU A 76 -5.83 -12.02 -8.56
CA LEU A 76 -4.55 -12.71 -8.39
C LEU A 76 -4.76 -14.21 -8.12
N LEU A 77 -5.73 -14.56 -7.28
CA LEU A 77 -6.05 -15.94 -6.91
C LEU A 77 -7.03 -16.64 -7.86
N ASP A 78 -7.58 -15.94 -8.85
CA ASP A 78 -8.67 -16.43 -9.72
C ASP A 78 -9.91 -16.87 -8.94
N LEU A 79 -10.25 -16.12 -7.89
CA LEU A 79 -11.42 -16.36 -7.06
C LEU A 79 -12.58 -15.46 -7.46
N ARG A 80 -13.80 -15.98 -7.30
CA ARG A 80 -15.02 -15.19 -7.44
C ARG A 80 -15.28 -14.38 -6.16
N ASP A 81 -15.93 -13.23 -6.33
CA ASP A 81 -16.41 -12.45 -5.20
C ASP A 81 -17.65 -13.11 -4.59
N SER A 82 -17.46 -13.82 -3.50
CA SER A 82 -18.51 -14.59 -2.80
C SER A 82 -18.37 -14.45 -1.28
N TRP A 83 -18.02 -13.25 -0.81
CA TRP A 83 -17.87 -12.96 0.61
C TRP A 83 -19.13 -13.29 1.41
N LYS A 84 -18.96 -13.72 2.67
CA LYS A 84 -20.08 -14.02 3.58
C LYS A 84 -20.05 -13.19 4.86
N THR A 85 -18.85 -12.80 5.29
CA THR A 85 -18.67 -12.02 6.52
C THR A 85 -18.39 -10.56 6.18
N PRO A 86 -19.19 -9.60 6.68
CA PRO A 86 -18.89 -8.19 6.50
C PRO A 86 -17.67 -7.77 7.33
N LEU A 87 -16.90 -6.83 6.81
CA LEU A 87 -15.78 -6.19 7.52
C LEU A 87 -16.19 -4.79 7.99
N ILE A 88 -16.03 -4.56 9.29
CA ILE A 88 -16.29 -3.25 9.90
C ILE A 88 -14.97 -2.49 9.97
N ILE A 89 -14.91 -1.28 9.45
CA ILE A 89 -13.73 -0.41 9.50
C ILE A 89 -14.08 0.84 10.31
N ASN A 90 -13.41 1.05 11.44
CA ASN A 90 -13.58 2.25 12.26
C ASN A 90 -12.42 3.22 12.04
N LEU A 91 -12.75 4.45 11.66
CA LEU A 91 -11.82 5.56 11.48
C LEU A 91 -11.94 6.49 12.68
N ASP A 92 -11.05 6.36 13.65
CA ASP A 92 -11.05 7.16 14.88
C ASP A 92 -9.90 8.17 14.89
N HIS A 93 -10.08 9.28 15.60
CA HIS A 93 -9.00 10.23 15.86
C HIS A 93 -8.42 9.97 17.26
N PRO A 94 -7.13 10.28 17.48
CA PRO A 94 -6.51 10.21 18.80
C PRO A 94 -7.35 10.97 19.84
N GLN A 95 -7.76 10.28 20.88
CA GLN A 95 -8.42 10.90 22.03
C GLN A 95 -7.39 11.12 23.12
N ALA A 96 -7.41 12.29 23.77
CA ALA A 96 -6.44 12.69 24.79
C ALA A 96 -6.30 11.70 25.96
N ASN A 97 -7.29 10.80 26.15
CA ASN A 97 -7.35 9.84 27.25
C ASN A 97 -6.89 8.42 26.87
N LEU A 98 -6.52 8.16 25.60
CA LEU A 98 -6.09 6.84 25.09
C LEU A 98 -4.85 6.97 24.18
N PRO A 99 -3.67 7.31 24.74
CA PRO A 99 -2.47 7.59 23.96
C PRO A 99 -1.81 6.35 23.30
N ASP A 100 -2.02 5.14 23.84
CA ASP A 100 -1.26 3.92 23.43
C ASP A 100 -1.97 3.01 22.40
N ALA A 101 -3.03 3.47 21.75
CA ALA A 101 -3.72 2.67 20.73
C ALA A 101 -2.89 2.56 19.43
N PRO A 102 -2.80 1.37 18.80
CA PRO A 102 -2.06 1.22 17.55
C PRO A 102 -2.70 2.05 16.42
N ALA A 103 -1.86 2.62 15.56
CA ALA A 103 -2.26 3.43 14.40
C ALA A 103 -3.21 2.67 13.44
N ALA A 104 -2.98 1.36 13.28
CA ALA A 104 -3.87 0.44 12.61
C ALA A 104 -3.86 -0.88 13.38
N GLY A 105 -5.03 -1.45 13.67
CA GLY A 105 -5.13 -2.71 14.39
C GLY A 105 -6.38 -3.49 13.99
N LEU A 106 -6.18 -4.72 13.52
CA LEU A 106 -7.25 -5.67 13.27
C LEU A 106 -7.70 -6.36 14.56
N ALA A 107 -8.97 -6.20 14.90
CA ALA A 107 -9.65 -6.94 15.95
C ALA A 107 -10.52 -8.04 15.33
N VAL A 108 -10.26 -9.29 15.74
CA VAL A 108 -11.07 -10.45 15.38
C VAL A 108 -11.84 -10.89 16.60
N SER A 109 -13.16 -11.03 16.47
CA SER A 109 -14.03 -11.47 17.56
C SER A 109 -15.07 -12.47 17.05
N GLN A 110 -15.52 -13.37 17.92
CA GLN A 110 -16.57 -14.32 17.59
C GLN A 110 -17.87 -13.87 18.25
N LEU A 111 -18.92 -13.72 17.44
CA LEU A 111 -20.28 -13.54 17.92
C LEU A 111 -20.99 -14.91 17.89
N GLY A 112 -22.04 -15.09 18.70
CA GLY A 112 -22.80 -16.35 18.74
C GLY A 112 -23.42 -16.76 17.39
N TYR A 113 -23.37 -15.90 16.38
CA TYR A 113 -23.88 -16.11 15.01
C TYR A 113 -22.80 -15.98 13.92
N GLY A 114 -21.51 -15.88 14.28
CA GLY A 114 -20.41 -15.91 13.30
C GLY A 114 -19.20 -15.05 13.63
N LEU A 115 -18.24 -15.04 12.70
CA LEU A 115 -17.04 -14.22 12.76
C LEU A 115 -17.39 -12.73 12.64
N LYS A 116 -16.83 -11.89 13.51
CA LYS A 116 -16.85 -10.44 13.38
C LYS A 116 -15.43 -9.95 13.15
N LEU A 117 -15.20 -9.40 11.96
CA LEU A 117 -13.95 -8.76 11.56
C LEU A 117 -14.09 -7.24 11.72
N GLN A 118 -13.27 -6.65 12.59
CA GLN A 118 -13.28 -5.22 12.85
C GLN A 118 -11.87 -4.64 12.74
N LEU A 119 -11.64 -3.78 11.76
CA LEU A 119 -10.41 -3.03 11.60
C LEU A 119 -10.57 -1.67 12.27
N ASN A 120 -9.73 -1.36 13.27
CA ASN A 120 -9.70 -0.06 13.91
C ASN A 120 -8.47 0.71 13.40
N LEU A 121 -8.71 1.89 12.82
CA LEU A 121 -7.68 2.77 12.29
C LEU A 121 -7.71 4.07 13.08
N LEU A 122 -6.58 4.40 13.70
CA LEU A 122 -6.38 5.65 14.40
C LEU A 122 -5.69 6.64 13.47
N LEU A 123 -6.43 7.66 13.02
CA LEU A 123 -5.99 8.68 12.09
C LEU A 123 -5.01 9.66 12.75
N THR A 124 -3.75 9.25 12.86
CA THR A 124 -2.61 10.11 13.19
C THR A 124 -1.96 10.67 11.92
N LYS A 125 -1.10 11.70 12.06
CA LYS A 125 -0.33 12.24 10.93
C LYS A 125 0.67 11.24 10.34
N ASP A 126 1.00 10.20 11.09
CA ASP A 126 2.04 9.21 10.76
C ASP A 126 1.47 7.84 10.37
N VAL A 127 0.14 7.71 10.16
CA VAL A 127 -0.44 6.46 9.67
C VAL A 127 0.10 6.19 8.26
N GLY A 128 1.06 5.28 8.16
CA GLY A 128 1.58 4.83 6.88
C GLY A 128 0.47 4.12 6.10
N SER A 129 0.24 4.57 4.85
CA SER A 129 -0.68 3.92 3.91
C SER A 129 -0.46 2.40 3.81
N ARG A 130 0.80 1.99 3.94
CA ARG A 130 1.22 0.59 3.96
C ARG A 130 0.67 -0.21 5.14
N ALA A 131 0.71 0.33 6.36
CA ALA A 131 0.20 -0.38 7.54
C ALA A 131 -1.30 -0.61 7.44
N VAL A 132 -2.03 0.37 6.89
CA VAL A 132 -3.47 0.24 6.60
C VAL A 132 -3.72 -0.85 5.56
N GLN A 133 -2.96 -0.87 4.46
CA GLN A 133 -3.07 -1.89 3.42
C GLN A 133 -2.76 -3.30 3.95
N GLU A 134 -1.76 -3.44 4.81
CA GLU A 134 -1.40 -4.71 5.45
C GLU A 134 -2.54 -5.22 6.32
N GLU A 135 -3.09 -4.41 7.22
CA GLU A 135 -4.19 -4.83 8.11
C GLU A 135 -5.49 -5.07 7.34
N LEU A 136 -5.76 -4.30 6.29
CA LEU A 136 -6.91 -4.49 5.42
C LEU A 136 -6.82 -5.81 4.64
N LEU A 137 -5.65 -6.09 4.05
CA LEU A 137 -5.42 -7.35 3.35
C LEU A 137 -5.49 -8.55 4.31
N ARG A 138 -4.93 -8.43 5.52
CA ARG A 138 -5.05 -9.45 6.58
C ARG A 138 -6.50 -9.76 6.89
N ALA A 139 -7.34 -8.73 7.01
CA ALA A 139 -8.76 -8.89 7.30
C ALA A 139 -9.50 -9.59 6.15
N ILE A 140 -9.19 -9.24 4.90
CA ILE A 140 -9.78 -9.90 3.72
C ILE A 140 -9.33 -11.37 3.63
N LEU A 141 -8.06 -11.66 3.86
CA LEU A 141 -7.53 -13.03 3.87
C LEU A 141 -8.17 -13.86 4.99
N LEU A 142 -8.36 -13.29 6.19
CA LEU A 142 -9.10 -13.95 7.27
C LEU A 142 -10.54 -14.28 6.88
N GLU A 143 -11.22 -13.38 6.17
CA GLU A 143 -12.56 -13.68 5.63
C GLU A 143 -12.52 -14.89 4.71
N ILE A 144 -11.56 -14.95 3.77
CA ILE A 144 -11.40 -16.08 2.85
C ILE A 144 -11.11 -17.38 3.63
N MET A 145 -10.12 -17.35 4.53
CA MET A 145 -9.69 -18.50 5.35
C MET A 145 -10.85 -19.16 6.12
N TYR A 146 -11.79 -18.35 6.63
CA TYR A 146 -12.90 -18.82 7.45
C TYR A 146 -14.27 -18.80 6.74
N ARG A 147 -14.33 -18.43 5.45
CA ARG A 147 -15.58 -18.21 4.69
C ARG A 147 -16.54 -19.40 4.74
N GLU A 148 -16.01 -20.61 4.61
CA GLU A 148 -16.79 -21.85 4.57
C GLU A 148 -16.83 -22.57 5.93
N ARG A 149 -16.30 -21.95 6.99
CA ARG A 149 -16.19 -22.57 8.33
C ARG A 149 -17.30 -22.09 9.24
N ALA A 150 -18.41 -22.84 9.27
CA ALA A 150 -19.58 -22.51 10.09
C ALA A 150 -19.45 -22.87 11.58
N ASN A 151 -18.56 -23.80 11.95
CA ASN A 151 -18.50 -24.41 13.29
C ASN A 151 -17.15 -24.19 14.00
N ILE A 152 -16.80 -22.94 14.27
CA ILE A 152 -15.63 -22.61 15.11
C ILE A 152 -16.10 -22.61 16.56
N ALA A 153 -15.49 -23.42 17.43
CA ALA A 153 -15.88 -23.45 18.84
C ALA A 153 -15.58 -22.09 19.50
N ALA A 154 -16.52 -21.59 20.33
CA ALA A 154 -16.34 -20.34 21.06
C ALA A 154 -15.05 -20.37 21.88
N GLY A 155 -14.23 -19.33 21.74
CA GLY A 155 -12.93 -19.23 22.42
C GLY A 155 -11.76 -19.88 21.67
N THR A 156 -11.98 -20.47 20.49
CA THR A 156 -10.89 -20.93 19.63
C THR A 156 -10.11 -19.73 19.10
N PRO A 157 -8.77 -19.69 19.25
CA PRO A 157 -7.97 -18.62 18.68
C PRO A 157 -7.98 -18.72 17.15
N TYR A 158 -8.11 -17.57 16.49
CA TYR A 158 -8.03 -17.50 15.03
C TYR A 158 -6.57 -17.52 14.56
N VAL A 159 -6.26 -18.45 13.67
CA VAL A 159 -5.02 -18.44 12.87
C VAL A 159 -5.01 -17.21 11.99
N THR A 160 -3.95 -16.41 12.09
CA THR A 160 -3.72 -15.24 11.25
C THR A 160 -3.00 -15.61 9.95
N PRO A 161 -3.26 -14.92 8.83
CA PRO A 161 -2.53 -15.14 7.59
C PRO A 161 -1.03 -14.86 7.79
N PRO A 162 -0.13 -15.68 7.20
CA PRO A 162 1.31 -15.48 7.30
C PRO A 162 1.78 -14.13 6.76
N ASP A 163 2.77 -13.54 7.42
CA ASP A 163 3.30 -12.21 7.06
C ASP A 163 3.88 -12.17 5.65
N TRP A 164 4.54 -13.25 5.21
CA TRP A 164 5.12 -13.35 3.87
C TRP A 164 4.04 -13.33 2.79
N LEU A 165 2.86 -13.90 3.07
CA LEU A 165 1.75 -13.91 2.12
C LEU A 165 1.16 -12.52 1.97
N VAL A 166 0.93 -11.82 3.09
CA VAL A 166 0.43 -10.44 3.12
C VAL A 166 1.41 -9.52 2.40
N ALA A 167 2.69 -9.54 2.78
CA ALA A 167 3.71 -8.70 2.17
C ALA A 167 3.92 -9.01 0.68
N GLY A 168 3.88 -10.30 0.31
CA GLY A 168 4.09 -10.73 -1.06
C GLY A 168 2.95 -10.35 -1.98
N VAL A 169 1.69 -10.53 -1.55
CA VAL A 169 0.51 -10.09 -2.32
C VAL A 169 0.50 -8.57 -2.51
N LEU A 170 0.77 -7.79 -1.45
CA LEU A 170 0.92 -6.33 -1.57
C LEU A 170 2.11 -5.90 -2.44
N GLY A 171 3.12 -6.77 -2.56
CA GLY A 171 4.24 -6.58 -3.47
C GLY A 171 3.86 -6.72 -4.94
N LEU A 172 2.81 -7.49 -5.24
CA LEU A 172 2.34 -7.80 -6.59
C LEU A 172 1.21 -6.88 -7.09
N THR A 173 0.71 -5.98 -6.25
CA THR A 173 -0.31 -5.00 -6.65
C THR A 173 0.21 -4.10 -7.78
N PRO A 174 -0.60 -3.85 -8.85
CA PRO A 174 -0.20 -3.01 -9.98
C PRO A 174 0.28 -1.61 -9.55
N GLY A 175 1.32 -1.10 -10.23
CA GLY A 175 1.87 0.25 -9.97
C GLY A 175 3.00 0.32 -8.94
N ARG A 176 3.40 -0.81 -8.34
CA ARG A 176 4.57 -0.87 -7.43
C ARG A 176 5.84 -1.24 -8.20
N ALA A 177 6.83 -0.34 -8.20
CA ALA A 177 8.09 -0.51 -8.93
C ALA A 177 8.82 -1.82 -8.54
N ALA A 178 8.89 -2.76 -9.48
CA ALA A 178 9.58 -4.04 -9.33
C ALA A 178 11.11 -3.90 -9.31
N ASP A 179 11.63 -2.80 -9.86
CA ASP A 179 13.05 -2.57 -10.08
C ASP A 179 13.89 -2.56 -8.78
N GLY A 180 13.30 -2.04 -7.70
CA GLY A 180 13.97 -1.99 -6.38
C GLY A 180 14.15 -3.37 -5.75
N ASP A 181 13.17 -4.26 -5.95
CA ASP A 181 13.19 -5.62 -5.38
C ASP A 181 14.26 -6.47 -6.09
N ALA A 182 14.37 -6.36 -7.41
CA ALA A 182 15.37 -7.07 -8.20
C ALA A 182 16.80 -6.70 -7.79
N GLN A 183 17.09 -5.42 -7.57
CA GLN A 183 18.42 -4.97 -7.13
C GLN A 183 18.79 -5.46 -5.72
N LEU A 184 17.81 -5.51 -4.82
CA LEU A 184 17.98 -6.11 -3.50
C LEU A 184 18.30 -7.61 -3.61
N LEU A 185 17.51 -8.35 -4.40
CA LEU A 185 17.75 -9.78 -4.69
C LEU A 185 19.12 -10.05 -5.31
N GLN A 186 19.58 -9.20 -6.22
CA GLN A 186 20.92 -9.29 -6.81
C GLN A 186 22.04 -9.17 -5.78
N THR A 187 21.91 -8.25 -4.83
CA THR A 187 22.90 -8.04 -3.76
C THR A 187 23.07 -9.31 -2.91
N ILE A 188 21.96 -10.01 -2.67
CA ILE A 188 21.90 -11.23 -1.85
C ILE A 188 22.55 -12.39 -2.59
N VAL A 189 22.16 -12.60 -3.86
CA VAL A 189 22.75 -13.62 -4.72
C VAL A 189 24.26 -13.40 -4.86
N ALA A 190 24.71 -12.15 -5.06
CA ALA A 190 26.12 -11.80 -5.15
C ALA A 190 26.88 -12.10 -3.84
N SER A 191 26.26 -11.88 -2.69
CA SER A 191 26.84 -12.19 -1.38
C SER A 191 26.87 -13.69 -1.03
N LYS A 192 26.23 -14.55 -1.84
CA LYS A 192 26.05 -16.00 -1.61
C LYS A 192 25.37 -16.36 -0.29
N LYS A 193 24.66 -15.42 0.34
CA LYS A 193 23.93 -15.61 1.60
C LYS A 193 22.43 -15.56 1.33
N ILE A 194 21.90 -16.54 0.59
CA ILE A 194 20.46 -16.65 0.37
C ILE A 194 19.84 -17.17 1.67
N THR A 195 18.93 -16.39 2.25
CA THR A 195 18.16 -16.79 3.44
C THR A 195 17.33 -18.04 3.12
N PRO A 196 17.38 -19.08 3.97
CA PRO A 196 16.57 -20.28 3.81
C PRO A 196 15.07 -19.97 3.70
N LEU A 197 14.34 -20.77 2.95
CA LEU A 197 12.90 -20.61 2.75
C LEU A 197 12.14 -20.72 4.08
N GLU A 198 12.55 -21.65 4.94
CA GLU A 198 11.94 -21.83 6.26
C GLU A 198 12.04 -20.58 7.14
N GLU A 199 13.20 -19.91 7.11
CA GLU A 199 13.42 -18.69 7.89
C GLU A 199 12.48 -17.57 7.39
N ILE A 200 12.31 -17.42 6.08
CA ILE A 200 11.40 -16.44 5.48
C ILE A 200 9.95 -16.72 5.87
N ILE A 201 9.51 -17.98 5.81
CA ILE A 201 8.12 -18.35 6.09
C ILE A 201 7.77 -18.17 7.58
N ARG A 202 8.74 -18.40 8.48
CA ARG A 202 8.55 -18.23 9.93
C ARG A 202 8.79 -16.79 10.42
N GLN A 203 9.46 -15.94 9.64
CA GLN A 203 9.82 -14.59 10.03
C GLN A 203 8.60 -13.69 10.25
N ARG A 204 8.58 -12.98 11.38
CA ARG A 204 7.56 -11.96 11.69
C ARG A 204 8.02 -10.58 11.22
N ARG A 205 7.19 -9.88 10.44
CA ARG A 205 7.49 -8.56 9.86
C ARG A 205 7.71 -7.49 10.92
N VAL A 206 6.95 -7.56 12.02
CA VAL A 206 6.96 -6.58 13.13
C VAL A 206 8.30 -6.56 13.87
N GLN A 207 9.08 -7.63 13.80
CA GLN A 207 10.38 -7.73 14.46
C GLN A 207 11.54 -7.18 13.61
N LEU A 208 11.27 -6.79 12.36
CA LEU A 208 12.29 -6.36 11.42
C LEU A 208 12.45 -4.84 11.43
N ASP A 209 13.69 -4.39 11.32
CA ASP A 209 14.01 -2.98 11.05
C ASP A 209 13.62 -2.58 9.62
N ALA A 210 13.78 -1.30 9.29
CA ALA A 210 13.38 -0.77 7.98
C ALA A 210 14.13 -1.44 6.81
N SER A 211 15.41 -1.80 7.01
CA SER A 211 16.27 -2.39 5.97
C SER A 211 15.97 -3.87 5.75
N SER A 212 15.99 -4.68 6.81
CA SER A 212 15.63 -6.10 6.79
C SER A 212 14.19 -6.29 6.36
N GLY A 213 13.36 -5.30 6.67
CA GLY A 213 12.00 -5.23 6.21
C GLY A 213 11.85 -5.17 4.69
N LYS A 214 12.59 -4.30 4.01
CA LYS A 214 12.56 -4.22 2.53
C LYS A 214 13.03 -5.53 1.89
N PHE A 215 14.04 -6.16 2.50
CA PHE A 215 14.51 -7.49 2.09
C PHE A 215 13.39 -8.53 2.20
N PHE A 216 12.71 -8.56 3.36
CA PHE A 216 11.61 -9.51 3.59
C PHE A 216 10.48 -9.28 2.60
N ASP A 217 10.15 -8.03 2.29
CA ASP A 217 9.13 -7.68 1.31
C ASP A 217 9.48 -8.18 -0.10
N ALA A 218 10.74 -7.98 -0.53
CA ALA A 218 11.22 -8.44 -1.82
C ALA A 218 11.21 -9.99 -1.91
N CYS A 219 11.63 -10.68 -0.84
CA CYS A 219 11.60 -12.14 -0.78
C CYS A 219 10.16 -12.68 -0.76
N SER A 220 9.26 -12.02 -0.02
CA SER A 220 7.85 -12.37 0.07
C SER A 220 7.16 -12.23 -1.29
N ARG A 221 7.41 -11.13 -2.00
CA ARG A 221 6.92 -10.90 -3.37
C ARG A 221 7.43 -11.97 -4.32
N ALA A 222 8.74 -12.22 -4.28
CA ALA A 222 9.39 -13.26 -5.07
C ALA A 222 8.76 -14.64 -4.85
N LEU A 223 8.52 -15.00 -3.58
CA LEU A 223 7.89 -16.26 -3.21
C LEU A 223 6.48 -16.37 -3.78
N VAL A 224 5.62 -15.37 -3.54
CA VAL A 224 4.24 -15.40 -4.05
C VAL A 224 4.21 -15.45 -5.58
N GLN A 225 5.06 -14.67 -6.27
CA GLN A 225 5.15 -14.70 -7.73
C GLN A 225 5.48 -16.10 -8.25
N GLN A 226 6.46 -16.76 -7.64
CA GLN A 226 6.87 -18.11 -8.06
C GLN A 226 5.81 -19.18 -7.78
N LEU A 227 5.04 -19.02 -6.69
CA LEU A 227 3.89 -19.88 -6.41
C LEU A 227 2.78 -19.69 -7.45
N LEU A 228 2.52 -18.45 -7.87
CA LEU A 228 1.53 -18.15 -8.91
C LEU A 228 1.95 -18.65 -10.29
N ASP A 229 3.24 -18.56 -10.63
CA ASP A 229 3.81 -19.02 -11.90
C ASP A 229 3.92 -20.55 -12.01
N ALA A 230 3.75 -21.27 -10.89
CA ALA A 230 3.73 -22.73 -10.89
C ALA A 230 2.52 -23.28 -11.67
N PRO A 231 2.58 -24.51 -12.20
CA PRO A 231 1.44 -25.15 -12.85
C PRO A 231 0.22 -25.26 -11.92
N GLY A 232 -0.87 -24.59 -12.28
CA GLY A 232 -2.07 -24.47 -11.45
C GLY A 232 -1.88 -23.61 -10.19
N GLY A 233 -0.85 -22.76 -10.17
CA GLY A 233 -0.38 -22.03 -8.99
C GLY A 233 -1.43 -21.19 -8.30
N ARG A 234 -2.26 -20.47 -9.06
CA ARG A 234 -3.37 -19.65 -8.54
C ARG A 234 -4.36 -20.47 -7.70
N GLY A 235 -4.86 -21.57 -8.25
CA GLY A 235 -5.79 -22.46 -7.57
C GLY A 235 -5.16 -23.17 -6.37
N LYS A 236 -3.89 -23.61 -6.49
CA LYS A 236 -3.14 -24.22 -5.38
C LYS A 236 -2.91 -23.23 -4.23
N LEU A 237 -2.57 -21.98 -4.54
CA LEU A 237 -2.38 -20.94 -3.53
C LEU A 237 -3.71 -20.57 -2.85
N ALA A 238 -4.79 -20.47 -3.62
CA ALA A 238 -6.13 -20.25 -3.07
C ALA A 238 -6.53 -21.39 -2.11
N GLN A 239 -6.27 -22.64 -2.49
CA GLN A 239 -6.55 -23.81 -1.65
C GLN A 239 -5.70 -23.80 -0.37
N PHE A 240 -4.40 -23.50 -0.48
CA PHE A 240 -3.52 -23.32 0.68
C PHE A 240 -4.09 -22.29 1.67
N ILE A 241 -4.57 -21.15 1.17
CA ILE A 241 -5.18 -20.11 2.02
C ILE A 241 -6.43 -20.62 2.75
N LEU A 242 -7.29 -21.39 2.07
CA LEU A 242 -8.49 -21.98 2.69
C LEU A 242 -8.16 -23.03 3.76
N ASP A 243 -7.05 -23.73 3.60
CA ASP A 243 -6.63 -24.82 4.47
C ASP A 243 -5.81 -24.35 5.69
N LEU A 244 -5.23 -23.13 5.65
CA LEU A 244 -4.42 -22.55 6.74
C LEU A 244 -5.02 -22.71 8.15
N PRO A 245 -6.33 -22.48 8.40
CA PRO A 245 -6.86 -22.64 9.76
C PRO A 245 -6.93 -24.10 10.26
N ALA A 246 -6.79 -25.10 9.39
CA ALA A 246 -6.77 -26.51 9.78
C ALA A 246 -5.39 -26.98 10.27
N ALA A 247 -4.32 -26.26 9.92
CA ALA A 247 -2.95 -26.60 10.27
C ALA A 247 -2.17 -25.38 10.83
N PRO A 248 -2.55 -24.90 12.04
CA PRO A 248 -2.05 -23.66 12.63
C PRO A 248 -0.53 -23.56 12.84
N ASN A 249 0.16 -24.70 12.95
CA ASN A 249 1.54 -24.76 13.47
C ASN A 249 2.60 -25.23 12.47
N ASP A 250 2.24 -25.51 11.21
CA ASP A 250 3.22 -26.05 10.26
C ASP A 250 3.03 -25.56 8.82
N ALA A 251 2.94 -24.24 8.64
CA ALA A 251 2.90 -23.63 7.30
C ALA A 251 4.05 -24.08 6.37
N MET A 252 5.18 -24.53 6.94
CA MET A 252 6.30 -25.13 6.20
C MET A 252 6.08 -26.58 5.79
N ALA A 253 5.31 -27.37 6.53
CA ALA A 253 4.91 -28.71 6.09
C ALA A 253 3.74 -28.67 5.10
N ASP A 254 2.81 -27.71 5.25
CA ASP A 254 1.63 -27.62 4.39
C ASP A 254 1.96 -27.06 3.01
N LEU A 255 2.83 -26.05 2.93
CA LEU A 255 3.15 -25.40 1.65
C LEU A 255 3.76 -26.40 0.62
N PRO A 256 4.73 -27.26 0.95
CA PRO A 256 5.20 -28.33 0.06
C PRO A 256 4.11 -29.33 -0.34
N ALA A 257 3.13 -29.61 0.53
CA ALA A 257 2.03 -30.53 0.24
C ALA A 257 1.09 -29.97 -0.85
N HIS A 258 0.83 -28.67 -0.86
CA HIS A 258 0.06 -28.00 -1.92
C HIS A 258 0.85 -27.83 -3.22
N PHE A 259 2.18 -27.82 -3.13
CA PHE A 259 3.10 -27.59 -4.24
C PHE A 259 4.14 -28.73 -4.41
N PRO A 260 3.70 -29.99 -4.61
CA PRO A 260 4.60 -31.15 -4.60
C PRO A 260 5.57 -31.17 -5.79
N ASP A 261 5.13 -30.67 -6.95
CA ASP A 261 5.91 -30.65 -8.19
C ASP A 261 7.04 -29.60 -8.18
N THR A 262 6.93 -28.58 -7.33
CA THR A 262 7.87 -27.46 -7.23
C THR A 262 8.65 -27.50 -5.92
N ILE A 263 7.98 -27.21 -4.81
CA ILE A 263 8.59 -27.12 -3.47
C ILE A 263 8.84 -28.52 -2.90
N GLY A 264 7.91 -29.47 -3.09
CA GLY A 264 7.88 -30.76 -2.39
C GLY A 264 9.12 -31.63 -2.45
N ARG A 265 9.95 -31.52 -3.50
CA ARG A 265 11.15 -32.37 -3.65
C ARG A 265 12.40 -31.83 -2.97
N SER A 266 12.60 -30.52 -3.00
CA SER A 266 13.79 -29.85 -2.47
C SER A 266 13.50 -28.36 -2.28
N PRO A 267 12.78 -27.97 -1.21
CA PRO A 267 12.30 -26.61 -1.00
C PRO A 267 13.41 -25.56 -1.10
N GLU A 268 14.55 -25.82 -0.44
CA GLU A 268 15.68 -24.88 -0.43
C GLU A 268 16.39 -24.76 -1.78
N LYS A 269 16.50 -25.86 -2.53
CA LYS A 269 17.08 -25.82 -3.88
C LYS A 269 16.17 -25.10 -4.86
N TRP A 270 14.85 -25.33 -4.75
CA TRP A 270 13.86 -24.61 -5.52
C TRP A 270 13.92 -23.11 -5.21
N TRP A 271 13.94 -22.75 -3.93
CA TRP A 271 14.01 -21.36 -3.48
C TRP A 271 15.28 -20.65 -3.96
N ALA A 272 16.45 -21.25 -3.78
CA ALA A 272 17.71 -20.70 -4.27
C ALA A 272 17.70 -20.47 -5.80
N LEU A 273 17.12 -21.41 -6.56
CA LEU A 273 16.96 -21.28 -8.01
C LEU A 273 15.96 -20.16 -8.37
N SER A 274 14.86 -20.04 -7.63
CA SER A 274 13.85 -19.00 -7.83
C SER A 274 14.41 -17.59 -7.57
N VAL A 275 15.14 -17.39 -6.47
CA VAL A 275 15.82 -16.12 -6.18
C VAL A 275 16.89 -15.80 -7.24
N ALA A 276 17.65 -16.80 -7.67
CA ALA A 276 18.63 -16.64 -8.74
C ALA A 276 17.95 -16.25 -10.07
N ARG A 277 16.82 -16.87 -10.41
CA ARG A 277 16.04 -16.55 -11.62
C ARG A 277 15.45 -15.15 -11.54
N LEU A 278 14.84 -14.75 -10.44
CA LEU A 278 14.23 -13.43 -10.29
C LEU A 278 15.27 -12.30 -10.28
N SER A 279 16.42 -12.53 -9.62
CA SER A 279 17.56 -11.59 -9.72
C SER A 279 18.11 -11.49 -11.15
N ALA A 280 17.88 -12.51 -11.99
CA ALA A 280 18.31 -12.56 -13.38
C ALA A 280 17.24 -12.12 -14.40
N ALA A 281 15.95 -12.29 -14.08
CA ALA A 281 14.82 -12.00 -14.96
C ALA A 281 14.79 -10.51 -15.34
N ASP A 282 15.27 -9.67 -14.44
CA ASP A 282 15.39 -8.23 -14.65
C ASP A 282 16.66 -7.82 -15.42
N ARG A 283 17.54 -8.74 -15.81
CA ARG A 283 18.72 -8.40 -16.62
C ARG A 283 18.40 -8.21 -18.11
N TYR A 284 17.22 -8.64 -18.56
CA TYR A 284 16.87 -8.71 -19.98
C TYR A 284 15.53 -8.07 -20.35
N GLN A 285 14.71 -7.62 -19.39
CA GLN A 285 13.54 -6.81 -19.70
C GLN A 285 13.97 -5.39 -20.05
N VAL A 286 13.70 -5.02 -21.31
CA VAL A 286 13.81 -3.67 -21.81
C VAL A 286 12.73 -2.84 -21.11
N LEU A 287 13.15 -1.82 -20.38
CA LEU A 287 12.28 -0.86 -19.71
C LEU A 287 11.38 -0.16 -20.73
N SER A 288 10.17 0.21 -20.33
CA SER A 288 9.35 1.14 -21.12
C SER A 288 10.04 2.50 -21.27
N ALA A 289 9.56 3.32 -22.21
CA ALA A 289 10.08 4.67 -22.39
C ALA A 289 9.94 5.53 -21.11
N ALA A 290 8.81 5.42 -20.42
CA ALA A 290 8.55 6.15 -19.17
C ALA A 290 9.44 5.67 -18.01
N GLU A 291 9.59 4.36 -17.84
CA GLU A 291 10.46 3.78 -16.81
C GLU A 291 11.94 4.14 -17.06
N THR A 292 12.39 4.05 -18.32
CA THR A 292 13.76 4.45 -18.70
C THR A 292 14.00 5.93 -18.40
N ALA A 293 13.03 6.80 -18.71
CA ALA A 293 13.13 8.23 -18.45
C ALA A 293 13.20 8.54 -16.94
N ALA A 294 12.33 7.91 -16.14
CA ALA A 294 12.30 8.10 -14.69
C ALA A 294 13.59 7.59 -14.02
N GLN A 295 14.10 6.43 -14.46
CA GLN A 295 15.33 5.86 -13.92
C GLN A 295 16.57 6.67 -14.35
N LEU A 296 16.64 7.12 -15.61
CA LEU A 296 17.69 8.01 -16.07
C LEU A 296 17.70 9.33 -15.29
N ALA A 297 16.52 9.95 -15.08
CA ALA A 297 16.42 11.16 -14.27
C ALA A 297 16.96 10.95 -12.86
N ARG A 298 16.57 9.86 -12.18
CA ARG A 298 17.09 9.54 -10.83
C ARG A 298 18.60 9.34 -10.81
N VAL A 299 19.15 8.60 -11.77
CA VAL A 299 20.59 8.29 -11.84
C VAL A 299 21.41 9.57 -12.07
N LEU A 300 20.89 10.54 -12.82
CA LEU A 300 21.58 11.81 -13.08
C LEU A 300 21.59 12.80 -11.90
N HIS A 301 20.96 12.48 -10.76
CA HIS A 301 21.06 13.26 -9.53
C HIS A 301 22.27 12.80 -8.70
N LEU A 302 23.28 13.68 -8.56
CA LEU A 302 24.54 13.36 -7.89
C LEU A 302 24.54 13.95 -6.49
N SER A 303 24.50 13.08 -5.47
CA SER A 303 24.72 13.50 -4.08
C SER A 303 26.22 13.42 -3.76
N ILE A 304 26.88 14.58 -3.62
CA ILE A 304 28.32 14.65 -3.34
C ILE A 304 28.54 15.30 -1.96
N PRO A 305 29.25 14.64 -1.03
CA PRO A 305 29.60 15.22 0.25
C PRO A 305 30.62 16.36 0.08
N GLY A 306 30.31 17.49 0.70
CA GLY A 306 31.17 18.65 0.85
C GLY A 306 32.34 18.41 1.81
N ARG A 307 33.28 19.36 1.87
CA ARG A 307 34.42 19.30 2.81
C ARG A 307 34.00 19.47 4.27
N ASP A 308 32.84 20.09 4.48
CA ASP A 308 32.15 20.29 5.76
C ASP A 308 31.33 19.06 6.19
N GLY A 309 31.33 17.98 5.40
CA GLY A 309 30.51 16.79 5.63
C GLY A 309 29.04 16.94 5.19
N THR A 310 28.63 18.11 4.67
CA THR A 310 27.27 18.32 4.18
C THR A 310 27.08 17.68 2.81
N VAL A 311 26.07 16.83 2.65
CA VAL A 311 25.74 16.25 1.33
C VAL A 311 24.96 17.27 0.52
N ARG A 312 25.43 17.58 -0.68
CA ARG A 312 24.76 18.50 -1.60
C ARG A 312 24.45 17.79 -2.91
N GLU A 313 23.33 18.15 -3.52
CA GLU A 313 22.90 17.61 -4.80
C GLU A 313 23.46 18.44 -5.96
N TYR A 314 23.89 17.75 -7.00
CA TYR A 314 24.43 18.32 -8.22
C TYR A 314 23.89 17.58 -9.44
N SER A 315 23.72 18.30 -10.54
CA SER A 315 23.51 17.71 -11.87
C SER A 315 24.84 17.48 -12.58
N LEU A 316 24.88 16.61 -13.60
CA LEU A 316 26.12 16.35 -14.36
C LEU A 316 26.70 17.64 -15.00
N GLY A 317 25.85 18.56 -15.44
CA GLY A 317 26.23 19.85 -16.03
C GLY A 317 26.87 20.85 -15.07
N GLU A 318 26.72 20.66 -13.76
CA GLU A 318 27.32 21.51 -12.74
C GLU A 318 28.75 21.09 -12.36
N TYR A 319 29.43 20.38 -13.25
CA TYR A 319 30.75 19.80 -13.00
C TYR A 319 31.81 20.81 -12.53
N GLU A 320 31.73 22.06 -12.94
CA GLU A 320 32.63 23.11 -12.45
C GLU A 320 32.45 23.38 -10.94
N LYS A 321 31.25 23.18 -10.39
CA LYS A 321 30.93 23.41 -8.96
C LYS A 321 31.48 22.28 -8.07
N TYR A 322 31.37 21.03 -8.51
CA TYR A 322 31.73 19.87 -7.67
C TYR A 322 33.11 19.25 -7.97
N ARG A 323 33.79 19.60 -9.08
CA ARG A 323 35.13 19.06 -9.41
C ARG A 323 36.18 19.28 -8.32
N ARG A 324 35.99 20.29 -7.45
CA ARG A 324 36.90 20.63 -6.34
C ARG A 324 36.63 19.81 -5.06
N LEU A 325 35.54 19.04 -5.01
CA LEU A 325 35.16 18.21 -3.86
C LEU A 325 35.93 16.88 -3.90
N PRO A 326 36.41 16.36 -2.76
CA PRO A 326 37.25 15.16 -2.74
C PRO A 326 36.51 13.90 -3.22
N ALA A 327 35.20 13.78 -2.95
CA ALA A 327 34.41 12.60 -3.27
C ALA A 327 33.88 12.53 -4.71
N HIS A 328 34.04 13.59 -5.52
CA HIS A 328 33.37 13.68 -6.83
C HIS A 328 33.71 12.51 -7.78
N LYS A 329 34.97 12.06 -7.81
CA LYS A 329 35.38 10.94 -8.68
C LYS A 329 34.74 9.61 -8.28
N GLY A 330 34.53 9.38 -6.98
CA GLY A 330 33.85 8.17 -6.49
C GLY A 330 32.40 8.15 -6.92
N VAL A 331 31.71 9.28 -6.73
CA VAL A 331 30.30 9.46 -7.13
C VAL A 331 30.13 9.33 -8.65
N LEU A 332 31.02 9.94 -9.45
CA LEU A 332 30.99 9.83 -10.91
C LEU A 332 31.27 8.41 -11.43
N ARG A 333 32.11 7.62 -10.74
CA ARG A 333 32.32 6.20 -11.06
C ARG A 333 31.10 5.35 -10.73
N GLN A 334 30.44 5.63 -9.62
CA GLN A 334 29.18 4.97 -9.28
C GLN A 334 28.10 5.32 -10.30
N LEU A 335 28.01 6.58 -10.71
CA LEU A 335 27.16 7.04 -11.80
C LEU A 335 27.44 6.27 -13.11
N SER A 336 28.71 6.18 -13.53
CA SER A 336 29.06 5.49 -14.78
C SER A 336 28.71 4.00 -14.72
N GLN A 337 28.87 3.35 -13.57
CA GLN A 337 28.40 1.97 -13.36
C GLN A 337 26.88 1.85 -13.45
N GLN A 338 26.12 2.77 -12.85
CA GLN A 338 24.65 2.77 -12.91
C GLN A 338 24.13 3.01 -14.34
N LEU A 339 24.74 3.94 -15.08
CA LEU A 339 24.40 4.20 -16.48
C LEU A 339 24.76 3.01 -17.40
N LEU A 340 25.87 2.32 -17.13
CA LEU A 340 26.25 1.10 -17.86
C LEU A 340 25.25 -0.04 -17.61
N LEU A 341 24.72 -0.18 -16.39
CA LEU A 341 23.67 -1.14 -16.10
C LEU A 341 22.34 -0.76 -16.77
N LEU A 342 22.01 0.54 -16.79
CA LEU A 342 20.82 1.05 -17.45
C LEU A 342 20.88 0.86 -18.97
N SER A 343 22.05 1.02 -19.60
CA SER A 343 22.17 0.92 -21.07
C SER A 343 21.78 -0.47 -21.60
N GLY A 344 22.05 -1.53 -20.83
CA GLY A 344 21.65 -2.89 -21.16
C GLY A 344 20.14 -3.13 -21.14
N ARG A 345 19.38 -2.29 -20.42
CA ARG A 345 17.92 -2.42 -20.23
C ARG A 345 17.12 -1.25 -20.79
N ALA A 346 17.78 -0.16 -21.22
CA ALA A 346 17.11 1.05 -21.67
C ALA A 346 16.24 0.77 -22.89
N HIS A 347 15.07 1.44 -22.93
CA HIS A 347 14.23 1.49 -24.11
C HIS A 347 15.06 1.87 -25.35
N PRO A 348 14.83 1.27 -26.54
CA PRO A 348 15.69 1.47 -27.71
C PRO A 348 15.93 2.95 -28.06
N PHE A 349 14.91 3.80 -27.90
CA PHE A 349 15.02 5.25 -28.15
C PHE A 349 15.92 5.99 -27.16
N TYR A 350 16.06 5.50 -25.92
CA TYR A 350 16.92 6.11 -24.89
C TYR A 350 18.35 5.57 -24.90
N ARG A 351 18.67 4.49 -25.64
CA ARG A 351 20.02 3.89 -25.63
C ARG A 351 21.11 4.89 -26.00
N ALA A 352 20.89 5.72 -27.01
CA ALA A 352 21.85 6.74 -27.44
C ALA A 352 22.05 7.82 -26.36
N VAL A 353 20.99 8.22 -25.65
CA VAL A 353 21.05 9.18 -24.55
C VAL A 353 21.84 8.61 -23.39
N VAL A 354 21.49 7.40 -22.93
CA VAL A 354 22.15 6.74 -21.79
C VAL A 354 23.64 6.51 -22.08
N GLN A 355 23.98 6.11 -23.31
CA GLN A 355 25.36 5.90 -23.72
C GLN A 355 26.16 7.22 -23.73
N GLU A 356 25.58 8.31 -24.22
CA GLU A 356 26.24 9.61 -24.28
C GLU A 356 26.46 10.18 -22.87
N GLU A 357 25.49 10.05 -21.96
CA GLU A 357 25.64 10.42 -20.54
C GLU A 357 26.71 9.57 -19.83
N TYR A 358 26.77 8.26 -20.14
CA TYR A 358 27.82 7.37 -19.63
C TYR A 358 29.22 7.84 -20.07
N GLU A 359 29.38 8.18 -21.35
CA GLU A 359 30.65 8.70 -21.87
C GLU A 359 31.05 10.04 -21.24
N LEU A 360 30.08 10.93 -21.02
CA LEU A 360 30.31 12.22 -20.35
C LEU A 360 30.76 12.01 -18.90
N ALA A 361 30.12 11.10 -18.16
CA ALA A 361 30.53 10.72 -16.82
C ALA A 361 31.97 10.17 -16.80
N GLU A 362 32.31 9.27 -17.72
CA GLU A 362 33.67 8.72 -17.86
C GLU A 362 34.73 9.78 -18.19
N LEU A 363 34.39 10.75 -19.06
CA LEU A 363 35.28 11.87 -19.36
C LEU A 363 35.52 12.75 -18.12
N LEU A 364 34.48 13.00 -17.33
CA LEU A 364 34.58 13.75 -16.07
C LEU A 364 35.40 13.02 -15.02
N VAL A 365 35.27 11.69 -14.90
CA VAL A 365 36.13 10.86 -14.03
C VAL A 365 37.60 11.02 -14.43
N ARG A 366 37.88 11.07 -15.74
CA ARG A 366 39.23 11.26 -16.32
C ARG A 366 39.69 12.73 -16.30
N GLY A 367 38.86 13.66 -15.82
CA GLY A 367 39.18 15.09 -15.75
C GLY A 367 39.17 15.82 -17.09
N LYS A 368 38.60 15.23 -18.15
CA LYS A 368 38.51 15.83 -19.48
C LYS A 368 37.22 16.63 -19.58
N THR A 369 37.31 17.96 -19.61
CA THR A 369 36.13 18.86 -19.61
C THR A 369 35.82 19.52 -20.95
N ARG A 370 36.60 19.23 -21.99
CA ARG A 370 36.46 19.84 -23.32
C ARG A 370 35.13 19.45 -23.96
N ARG A 371 34.33 20.44 -24.39
CA ARG A 371 33.03 20.29 -25.07
C ARG A 371 31.94 19.56 -24.27
N ILE A 372 32.10 19.40 -22.95
CA ILE A 372 31.09 18.75 -22.12
C ILE A 372 29.77 19.52 -22.15
N SER A 373 29.81 20.84 -21.98
CA SER A 373 28.60 21.67 -21.97
C SER A 373 27.83 21.61 -23.29
N GLU A 374 28.54 21.58 -24.43
CA GLU A 374 27.95 21.44 -25.77
C GLU A 374 27.29 20.07 -25.94
N ARG A 375 27.98 18.99 -25.56
CA ARG A 375 27.45 17.63 -25.63
C ARG A 375 26.23 17.44 -24.72
N LEU A 376 26.30 17.95 -23.48
CA LEU A 376 25.18 17.93 -22.54
C LEU A 376 23.95 18.66 -23.11
N ALA A 377 24.12 19.88 -23.64
CA ALA A 377 23.02 20.61 -24.25
C ALA A 377 22.36 19.82 -25.40
N ARG A 378 23.18 19.15 -26.22
CA ARG A 378 22.68 18.28 -27.29
C ARG A 378 21.90 17.07 -26.75
N VAL A 379 22.41 16.42 -25.70
CA VAL A 379 21.74 15.28 -25.07
C VAL A 379 20.41 15.68 -24.45
N THR A 380 20.38 16.79 -23.71
CA THR A 380 19.16 17.34 -23.11
C THR A 380 18.12 17.66 -24.20
N THR A 381 18.55 18.24 -25.32
CA THR A 381 17.67 18.50 -26.47
C THR A 381 17.08 17.21 -27.03
N TYR A 382 17.92 16.19 -27.24
CA TYR A 382 17.49 14.90 -27.78
C TYR A 382 16.58 14.15 -26.81
N GLN A 383 16.86 14.21 -25.51
CA GLN A 383 16.01 13.67 -24.45
C GLN A 383 14.62 14.33 -24.44
N ALA A 384 14.55 15.66 -24.60
CA ALA A 384 13.29 16.39 -24.67
C ALA A 384 12.44 15.97 -25.89
N VAL A 385 13.08 15.70 -27.04
CA VAL A 385 12.39 15.18 -28.23
C VAL A 385 11.79 13.80 -27.97
N ILE A 386 12.57 12.88 -27.39
CA ILE A 386 12.09 11.52 -27.08
C ILE A 386 10.95 11.57 -26.06
N GLN A 387 11.05 12.40 -25.02
CA GLN A 387 9.99 12.57 -24.03
C GLN A 387 8.71 13.13 -24.66
N ARG A 388 8.82 14.13 -25.54
CA ARG A 388 7.68 14.69 -26.26
C ARG A 388 7.01 13.63 -27.13
N GLN A 389 7.77 12.86 -27.90
CA GLN A 389 7.22 11.80 -28.75
C GLN A 389 6.54 10.70 -27.92
N ALA A 390 7.12 10.33 -26.77
CA ALA A 390 6.50 9.35 -25.87
C ALA A 390 5.16 9.88 -25.30
N SER A 391 5.13 11.15 -24.88
CA SER A 391 3.89 11.81 -24.43
C SER A 391 2.83 11.88 -25.53
N GLU A 392 3.23 12.23 -26.77
CA GLU A 392 2.30 12.30 -27.90
C GLU A 392 1.70 10.92 -28.26
N ILE A 393 2.49 9.85 -28.12
CA ILE A 393 2.01 8.47 -28.28
C ILE A 393 1.04 8.10 -27.16
N ASP A 394 1.37 8.40 -25.91
CA ASP A 394 0.50 8.16 -24.76
C ASP A 394 -0.81 8.96 -24.87
N ASP A 395 -0.74 10.23 -25.28
CA ASP A 395 -1.91 11.10 -25.50
C ASP A 395 -2.80 10.57 -26.63
N TYR A 396 -2.20 10.06 -27.71
CA TYR A 396 -2.94 9.43 -28.79
C TYR A 396 -3.61 8.13 -28.34
N LEU A 397 -2.92 7.28 -27.57
CA LEU A 397 -3.48 6.06 -27.01
C LEU A 397 -4.61 6.37 -26.02
N ASN A 398 -4.43 7.35 -25.15
CA ASN A 398 -5.45 7.85 -24.23
C ASN A 398 -6.67 8.40 -24.98
N TRP A 399 -6.46 9.20 -26.03
CA TRP A 399 -7.54 9.69 -26.89
C TRP A 399 -8.27 8.55 -27.61
N PHE A 400 -7.53 7.57 -28.13
CA PHE A 400 -8.10 6.39 -28.79
C PHE A 400 -8.89 5.52 -27.80
N GLU A 401 -8.38 5.32 -26.59
CA GLU A 401 -9.11 4.65 -25.51
C GLU A 401 -10.38 5.42 -25.10
N ALA A 402 -10.29 6.75 -25.02
CA ALA A 402 -11.41 7.60 -24.64
C ALA A 402 -12.50 7.71 -25.73
N THR A 403 -12.13 7.64 -27.01
CA THR A 403 -13.05 7.93 -28.13
C THR A 403 -13.42 6.72 -28.98
N GLN A 404 -12.60 5.67 -29.02
CA GLN A 404 -12.77 4.52 -29.92
C GLN A 404 -12.76 3.16 -29.19
N ALA A 405 -12.28 3.06 -27.94
CA ALA A 405 -12.30 1.78 -27.22
C ALA A 405 -13.68 1.50 -26.59
N LYS A 406 -14.21 0.31 -26.84
CA LYS A 406 -15.42 -0.21 -26.17
C LYS A 406 -15.19 -0.58 -24.70
N THR A 407 -13.95 -0.47 -24.20
CA THR A 407 -13.55 -0.82 -22.82
C THR A 407 -12.43 0.14 -22.38
N MET A 408 -12.62 0.87 -21.29
CA MET A 408 -11.68 1.89 -20.77
C MET A 408 -10.54 1.25 -19.97
N SER A 409 -9.29 1.68 -20.18
CA SER A 409 -8.14 1.26 -19.36
C SER A 409 -7.96 2.19 -18.15
N GLY A 410 -7.55 1.64 -17.00
CA GLY A 410 -7.54 2.29 -15.68
C GLY A 410 -6.40 3.28 -15.42
N THR A 411 -5.71 3.78 -16.44
CA THR A 411 -4.56 4.70 -16.33
C THR A 411 -4.98 6.12 -15.94
N PHE A 412 -6.15 6.58 -16.38
CA PHE A 412 -6.68 7.92 -16.10
C PHE A 412 -6.94 8.16 -14.60
N THR A 413 -7.20 7.10 -13.83
CA THR A 413 -7.44 7.19 -12.38
C THR A 413 -6.16 7.51 -11.60
N GLN A 414 -5.02 6.98 -12.07
CA GLN A 414 -3.72 7.16 -11.42
C GLN A 414 -3.15 8.58 -11.65
N MET A 415 -3.43 9.17 -12.81
CA MET A 415 -3.01 10.53 -13.15
C MET A 415 -3.81 11.60 -12.37
N LEU A 416 -5.08 11.32 -12.07
CA LEU A 416 -5.92 12.17 -11.22
C LEU A 416 -5.51 12.11 -9.74
N GLU A 417 -4.97 10.97 -9.30
CA GLU A 417 -4.40 10.80 -7.96
C GLU A 417 -3.04 11.52 -7.81
N THR A 418 -2.17 11.51 -8.84
CA THR A 418 -0.87 12.20 -8.79
C THR A 418 -0.98 13.72 -8.89
N ALA A 419 -1.90 14.24 -9.71
CA ALA A 419 -2.15 15.70 -9.79
C ALA A 419 -2.65 16.27 -8.46
N ARG A 420 -3.53 15.54 -7.75
CA ARG A 420 -4.01 15.92 -6.41
C ARG A 420 -2.91 15.89 -5.34
N MET A 421 -1.86 15.08 -5.52
CA MET A 421 -0.71 15.06 -4.61
C MET A 421 0.31 16.18 -4.89
N ALA A 422 0.38 16.71 -6.12
CA ALA A 422 1.29 17.78 -6.49
C ALA A 422 0.79 19.18 -6.09
N GLU A 423 -0.53 19.43 -6.15
CA GLU A 423 -1.14 20.68 -5.66
C GLU A 423 -1.06 20.84 -4.13
N GLY A 424 -0.77 19.77 -3.40
CA GLY A 424 -0.54 19.77 -1.95
C GLY A 424 0.90 20.13 -1.57
N THR A 425 1.49 21.20 -2.12
CA THR A 425 2.86 21.59 -1.76
C THR A 425 2.90 22.58 -0.59
N GLN A 426 3.57 22.11 0.47
CA GLN A 426 4.12 22.78 1.65
C GLN A 426 3.23 23.07 2.87
N PRO A 427 3.57 22.51 4.06
CA PRO A 427 2.98 22.97 5.31
C PRO A 427 3.47 24.40 5.59
N ARG A 428 2.50 25.31 5.79
CA ARG A 428 2.73 26.68 6.27
C ARG A 428 3.61 26.63 7.51
N ARG A 429 4.85 27.11 7.37
CA ARG A 429 5.86 27.10 8.42
C ARG A 429 5.59 28.29 9.34
N ARG A 430 5.41 28.03 10.65
CA ARG A 430 5.17 29.06 11.68
C ARG A 430 6.49 29.47 12.33
N ASP A 431 7.42 29.94 11.53
CA ASP A 431 8.64 30.59 12.04
C ASP A 431 8.46 32.12 12.09
N PRO A 432 9.21 32.83 12.97
CA PRO A 432 9.03 34.26 13.20
C PRO A 432 9.16 35.12 11.93
N ILE A 433 9.87 34.62 10.92
CA ILE A 433 10.06 35.29 9.63
C ILE A 433 8.80 35.19 8.76
N SER A 434 8.09 34.04 8.79
CA SER A 434 6.83 33.86 8.08
C SER A 434 5.71 34.73 8.69
N VAL A 435 5.72 34.93 10.00
CA VAL A 435 4.79 35.84 10.68
C VAL A 435 5.07 37.32 10.34
N TYR A 436 6.33 37.70 10.15
CA TYR A 436 6.71 39.05 9.72
C TYR A 436 6.31 39.32 8.24
N LEU A 437 6.47 38.34 7.35
CA LEU A 437 6.03 38.44 5.96
C LEU A 437 4.50 38.52 5.83
N ASP A 438 3.76 37.69 6.57
CA ASP A 438 2.28 37.73 6.61
C ASP A 438 1.76 39.08 7.17
N SER A 439 2.53 39.75 8.04
CA SER A 439 2.16 41.08 8.57
C SER A 439 2.37 42.23 7.59
N ILE A 440 3.33 42.11 6.66
CA ILE A 440 3.55 43.10 5.60
C ILE A 440 2.49 42.97 4.50
N GLU A 441 2.03 41.73 4.24
CA GLU A 441 1.01 41.44 3.23
C GLU A 441 -0.38 41.97 3.62
N MET A 442 -0.69 42.04 4.93
CA MET A 442 -1.92 42.66 5.45
C MET A 442 -1.90 44.20 5.50
N GLU A 443 -0.74 44.86 5.40
CA GLU A 443 -0.64 46.34 5.37
C GLU A 443 -0.68 46.91 3.93
N MET A 444 -0.69 46.05 2.90
CA MET A 444 -0.71 46.45 1.48
C MET A 444 -2.07 46.22 0.80
N GLU A 445 -3.10 45.77 1.54
CA GLU A 445 -4.52 45.90 1.20
C GLU A 445 -5.14 47.09 1.94
#